data_AF-A0A2V5RG75-F1
#
_entry.id   AF-A0A2V5RG75-F1
#
_cell.length_a   1.000
_cell.length_b   1.000
_cell.length_c   1.000
_cell.angle_alpha   90.00
_cell.angle_beta   90.00
_cell.angle_gamma   90.00
#
_symmetry.space_group_name_H-M   'P 1'
#
loop_
_entity.id
_entity.type
_entity.pdbx_description
1 polymer ?
#
loop_
_entity_poly.entity_id
_entity_poly.type
_entity_poly.pdbx_seq_one_letter_code
_entity_poly.pdbx_strand_id
1 'polypeptide(L)' 'RRNDDDLGVLQTRLQEFHTKTEPLASFYTKMSVLRRIDGNRDREAVFGDISRLIEGKNAK' A
#
# COMPACT_ATOMS: atom_id res chain seq x y z
N ARG A 1 16.27 14.89 10.10
CA ARG A 1 15.46 15.19 8.90
C ARG A 1 16.10 14.46 7.74
N ARG A 2 15.34 13.71 6.94
CA ARG A 2 15.95 12.96 5.84
C ARG A 2 16.21 13.93 4.68
N ASN A 3 17.21 13.61 3.86
CA ASN A 3 17.60 14.47 2.72
C ASN A 3 16.58 14.43 1.58
N ASP A 4 15.61 13.50 1.61
CA ASP A 4 14.53 13.35 0.63
C ASP A 4 13.20 14.01 1.05
N ASP A 5 13.20 14.80 2.13
CA ASP A 5 12.03 15.54 2.63
C ASP A 5 11.87 16.92 1.95
N ASP A 6 12.35 17.08 0.71
CA ASP A 6 12.14 18.26 -0.12
C ASP A 6 10.84 18.11 -0.93
N LEU A 7 10.04 19.18 -1.01
CA LEU A 7 8.80 19.23 -1.79
C LEU A 7 9.02 18.79 -3.24
N GLY A 8 10.12 19.21 -3.88
CA GLY A 8 10.41 18.82 -5.26
C GLY A 8 10.61 17.30 -5.39
N VAL A 9 11.34 16.71 -4.44
CA VAL A 9 11.58 15.26 -4.39
C VAL A 9 10.28 14.49 -4.11
N LEU A 10 9.43 15.00 -3.21
CA LEU A 10 8.13 14.39 -2.91
C LEU A 10 7.20 14.38 -4.14
N GLN A 11 7.16 15.47 -4.90
CA GLN A 11 6.39 15.56 -6.14
C GLN A 11 6.87 14.54 -7.18
N THR A 12 8.19 14.44 -7.40
CA THR A 12 8.75 13.44 -8.30
C THR A 12 8.38 12.02 -7.86
N ARG A 13 8.51 11.69 -6.57
CA ARG A 13 8.17 10.37 -6.04
C ARG A 13 6.68 10.03 -6.20
N LEU A 14 5.80 11.00 -5.98
CA LEU A 14 4.36 10.80 -6.17
C LEU A 14 4.04 10.53 -7.64
N GLN A 15 4.64 11.31 -8.55
CA GLN A 15 4.49 11.08 -9.99
C GLN A 15 5.00 9.69 -10.41
N GLU A 16 6.17 9.27 -9.90
CA GLU A 16 6.71 7.95 -10.20
C GLU A 16 5.81 6.82 -9.68
N PHE A 17 5.22 6.97 -8.50
CA PHE A 17 4.26 6.01 -7.95
C PHE A 17 3.05 5.84 -8.89
N HIS A 18 2.44 6.95 -9.31
CA HIS A 18 1.28 6.92 -10.23
C HIS A 18 1.64 6.30 -11.59
N THR A 19 2.83 6.61 -12.13
CA THR A 19 3.24 6.10 -13.44
C THR A 19 3.65 4.63 -13.40
N LYS A 20 4.37 4.18 -12.36
CA LYS A 20 5.06 2.88 -12.34
C LYS A 20 4.41 1.86 -11.42
N THR A 21 3.85 2.28 -10.29
CA THR A 21 3.36 1.38 -9.23
C THR A 21 1.85 1.21 -9.28
N GLU A 22 1.09 2.29 -9.44
CA GLU A 22 -0.38 2.25 -9.46
C GLU A 22 -0.96 1.29 -10.53
N PRO A 23 -0.42 1.20 -11.76
CA PRO A 23 -0.91 0.24 -12.75
C PRO A 23 -0.77 -1.24 -12.33
N LEU A 24 0.16 -1.57 -11.42
CA LEU A 24 0.33 -2.93 -10.90
C LEU A 24 -0.88 -3.37 -10.07
N ALA A 25 -1.66 -2.43 -9.50
CA ALA A 25 -2.89 -2.76 -8.80
C ALA A 25 -3.88 -3.49 -9.73
N SER A 26 -4.02 -3.03 -10.97
CA SER A 26 -4.86 -3.69 -11.97
C SER A 26 -4.37 -5.10 -12.30
N PHE A 27 -3.06 -5.31 -12.37
CA PHE A 27 -2.47 -6.63 -12.60
C PHE A 27 -2.80 -7.61 -11.45
N TYR A 28 -2.55 -7.23 -10.20
CA TYR A 28 -2.83 -8.10 -9.05
C TYR A 28 -4.33 -8.26 -8.74
N THR A 29 -5.16 -7.30 -9.15
CA THR A 29 -6.63 -7.42 -9.10
C THR A 29 -7.10 -8.54 -10.02
N LYS A 30 -6.58 -8.61 -11.25
CA LYS A 30 -6.93 -9.69 -12.21
C LYS A 30 -6.55 -11.08 -11.69
N MET A 31 -5.47 -11.16 -10.92
CA MET A 31 -5.04 -12.41 -10.25
C MET A 31 -5.87 -12.75 -9.00
N SER A 32 -6.82 -11.90 -8.59
CA SER A 32 -7.61 -12.05 -7.37
C SER A 32 -6.79 -12.15 -6.07
N VAL A 33 -5.56 -11.60 -6.08
CA VAL A 33 -4.65 -11.62 -4.91
C VAL A 33 -4.51 -10.26 -4.23
N LEU A 34 -4.85 -9.15 -4.90
CA LEU A 34 -4.79 -7.82 -4.31
C LEU A 34 -5.80 -7.67 -3.17
N ARG A 35 -5.35 -7.12 -2.05
CA ARG A 35 -6.19 -6.78 -0.89
C ARG A 35 -5.91 -5.34 -0.50
N ARG A 36 -6.98 -4.55 -0.33
CA ARG A 36 -6.91 -3.12 0.02
C ARG A 36 -7.15 -2.96 1.52
N ILE A 37 -6.36 -2.10 2.16
CA ILE A 37 -6.46 -1.73 3.56
C ILE A 37 -6.47 -0.20 3.63
N ASP A 38 -7.33 0.36 4.47
CA ASP A 38 -7.40 1.81 4.67
C ASP A 38 -6.28 2.28 5.60
N GLY A 39 -5.28 2.95 5.04
CA GLY A 39 -4.12 3.46 5.76
C GLY A 39 -4.35 4.77 6.51
N ASN A 40 -5.51 5.43 6.37
CA ASN A 40 -5.81 6.69 7.05
C ASN A 40 -6.37 6.51 8.48
N ARG A 41 -6.31 5.27 9.00
CA ARG A 41 -6.78 4.90 10.34
C ARG A 41 -5.64 4.94 11.36
N ASP A 42 -5.96 4.75 12.64
CA ASP A 42 -4.95 4.57 13.68
C ASP A 42 -4.08 3.32 13.43
N ARG A 43 -2.86 3.36 13.96
CA ARG A 43 -1.84 2.34 13.71
C ARG A 43 -2.32 0.94 14.11
N GLU A 44 -2.97 0.84 15.25
CA GLU A 44 -3.45 -0.40 15.83
C GLU A 44 -4.56 -1.03 14.97
N ALA A 45 -5.47 -0.20 14.43
CA ALA A 45 -6.49 -0.62 13.50
C ALA A 45 -5.91 -1.13 12.17
N VAL A 46 -4.96 -0.39 11.59
CA VAL A 46 -4.27 -0.79 10.34
C VAL A 46 -3.52 -2.11 10.55
N PHE A 47 -2.80 -2.24 11.67
CA PHE A 47 -2.11 -3.48 12.01
C PHE A 47 -3.09 -4.64 12.15
N GLY A 48 -4.21 -4.44 12.85
CA GLY A 48 -5.24 -5.45 13.01
C GLY A 48 -5.85 -5.91 11.67
N ASP A 49 -6.08 -4.99 10.74
CA ASP A 49 -6.55 -5.32 9.38
C ASP A 49 -5.53 -6.20 8.63
N ILE A 50 -4.24 -5.86 8.71
CA ILE A 50 -3.15 -6.63 8.09
C ILE A 50 -3.05 -8.03 8.71
N SER A 51 -3.03 -8.15 10.04
CA SER A 51 -2.90 -9.43 10.74
C SER A 51 -4.06 -10.37 10.41
N ARG A 52 -5.31 -9.88 10.49
CA ARG A 52 -6.49 -10.68 10.10
C ARG A 52 -6.41 -11.19 8.67
N LEU A 53 -5.90 -10.36 7.76
CA LEU A 53 -5.76 -10.72 6.35
C LEU A 53 -4.74 -11.85 6.14
N ILE A 54 -3.63 -11.83 6.87
CA ILE A 54 -2.54 -12.80 6.74
C ILE A 54 -2.90 -14.10 7.48
N GLU A 55 -3.33 -14.01 8.73
CA GLU A 55 -3.65 -15.16 9.58
C GLU A 55 -4.88 -15.91 9.08
N GLY A 56 -5.90 -15.20 8.59
CA GLY A 56 -7.09 -15.82 7.99
C GLY A 56 -6.81 -16.61 6.71
N LYS A 57 -5.66 -16.42 6.06
CA LYS A 57 -5.23 -17.24 4.91
C LYS A 57 -4.62 -18.58 5.34
N ASN A 58 -4.11 -18.69 6.56
CA ASN A 58 -3.47 -19.91 7.08
C ASN A 58 -4.45 -20.90 7.72
N ALA A 59 -5.73 -20.51 7.85
CA ALA A 59 -6.78 -21.33 8.46
C ALA A 59 -7.52 -22.25 7.47
N LYS A 60 -6.85 -22.71 6.40
CA LYS A 60 -7.40 -23.66 5.44
C LYS A 60 -6.65 -24.98 5.47
#